data_AF-A0A9D6X7M0-F1
#
_entry.id   AF-A0A9D6X7M0-F1
#
_cell.length_a   1.000
_cell.length_b   1.000
_cell.length_c   1.000
_cell.angle_alpha   90.00
_cell.angle_beta   90.00
_cell.angle_gamma   90.00
#
_symmetry.space_group_name_H-M   'P 1'
#
loop_
_entity.id
_entity.type
_entity.pdbx_description
1 polymer ?
#
loop_
_entity_poly.entity_id
_entity_poly.type
_entity_poly.pdbx_seq_one_letter_code
_entity_poly.pdbx_strand_id
1 'polypeptide(L)'
;MRAEEIHPAIRILRKEIQQWHEPIVGVVAKESRDPFCVLIACVLSLRTKDKTTAEDSRRLFALARLPRTMLKLPLRRIEKAIYPVGFYRNKA
;
A
#
# COMPACT_ATOMS: atom_id res chain seq x y z
N MET A 1 9.84 -22.23 -19.14
CA MET A 1 9.77 -20.98 -19.93
C MET A 1 11.15 -20.69 -20.46
N ARG A 2 11.30 -20.55 -21.77
CA ARG A 2 12.56 -20.16 -22.42
C ARG A 2 12.72 -18.64 -22.40
N ALA A 3 13.95 -18.14 -22.44
CA ALA A 3 14.21 -16.69 -22.37
C ALA A 3 13.51 -15.90 -23.49
N GLU A 4 13.45 -16.46 -24.69
CA GLU A 4 12.74 -15.91 -25.86
C GLU A 4 11.22 -15.71 -25.67
N GLU A 5 10.62 -16.41 -24.70
CA GLU A 5 9.18 -16.34 -24.42
C GLU A 5 8.81 -15.18 -23.48
N ILE A 6 9.79 -14.55 -22.83
CA ILE A 6 9.57 -13.45 -21.86
C ILE A 6 8.93 -12.25 -22.55
N HIS A 7 9.48 -11.79 -23.67
CA HIS A 7 8.96 -10.60 -24.36
C HIS A 7 7.52 -10.80 -24.88
N PRO A 8 7.18 -11.92 -25.55
CA PRO A 8 5.80 -12.27 -25.87
C PRO A 8 4.88 -12.30 -24.64
N ALA A 9 5.30 -12.96 -23.55
CA ALA A 9 4.50 -13.06 -22.33
C ALA A 9 4.21 -11.67 -21.72
N ILE A 10 5.23 -10.81 -21.61
CA ILE A 10 5.07 -9.44 -21.10
C ILE A 10 4.13 -8.61 -21.99
N ARG A 11 4.18 -8.80 -23.32
CA ARG A 11 3.26 -8.10 -24.24
C ARG A 11 1.80 -8.50 -23.98
N ILE A 12 1.53 -9.79 -23.80
CA ILE A 12 0.20 -10.30 -23.47
C ILE A 12 -0.25 -9.73 -22.11
N LEU A 13 0.60 -9.85 -21.08
CA LEU A 13 0.30 -9.35 -19.73
C LEU A 13 0.00 -7.85 -19.72
N ARG A 14 0.73 -7.02 -20.49
CA ARG A 14 0.46 -5.57 -20.60
C ARG A 14 -0.93 -5.25 -21.16
N LYS A 15 -1.44 -6.08 -22.07
CA LYS A 15 -2.80 -5.93 -22.61
C LYS A 15 -3.83 -6.41 -21.59
N GLU A 16 -3.63 -7.61 -21.06
CA GLU A 16 -4.60 -8.23 -20.15
C GLU A 16 -4.75 -7.49 -18.83
N ILE A 17 -3.69 -6.88 -18.29
CA ILE A 17 -3.74 -6.19 -16.99
C ILE A 17 -4.66 -4.96 -16.99
N GLN A 18 -4.98 -4.39 -18.17
CA GLN A 18 -5.82 -3.20 -18.30
C GLN A 18 -7.27 -3.41 -17.82
N GLN A 19 -7.76 -4.65 -17.84
CA GLN A 19 -9.12 -4.98 -17.35
C GLN A 19 -9.17 -5.26 -15.84
N TRP A 20 -8.02 -5.34 -15.16
CA TRP A 20 -7.94 -5.67 -13.73
C TRP A 20 -7.91 -4.39 -12.90
N HIS A 21 -8.42 -4.50 -11.67
CA HIS A 21 -8.36 -3.39 -10.72
C HIS A 21 -6.91 -3.08 -10.35
N GLU A 22 -6.59 -1.79 -10.27
CA GLU A 22 -5.26 -1.35 -9.88
C GLU A 22 -4.99 -1.70 -8.41
N PRO A 23 -3.79 -2.22 -8.09
CA PRO A 23 -3.40 -2.47 -6.71
C PRO A 23 -3.39 -1.20 -5.86
N ILE A 24 -3.76 -1.32 -4.59
CA ILE A 24 -3.93 -0.15 -3.70
C ILE A 24 -2.71 0.78 -3.64
N VAL A 25 -1.49 0.24 -3.66
CA VAL A 25 -0.26 1.06 -3.62
C VAL A 25 -0.14 1.93 -4.88
N GLY A 26 -0.54 1.42 -6.05
CA GLY A 26 -0.59 2.18 -7.30
C GLY A 26 -1.63 3.30 -7.25
N VAL A 27 -2.80 3.02 -6.68
CA VAL A 27 -3.84 4.03 -6.43
C VAL A 27 -3.32 5.15 -5.53
N VAL A 28 -2.71 4.80 -4.38
CA VAL A 28 -2.12 5.79 -3.45
C VAL A 28 -1.04 6.62 -4.13
N ALA A 29 -0.18 6.00 -4.97
CA ALA A 29 0.85 6.73 -5.71
C ALA A 29 0.28 7.76 -6.69
N LYS A 30 -0.80 7.40 -7.40
CA LYS A 30 -1.47 8.30 -8.35
C LYS A 30 -2.23 9.43 -7.65
N GLU A 31 -2.98 9.12 -6.59
CA GLU A 31 -3.84 10.07 -5.89
C GLU A 31 -3.05 11.02 -4.99
N SER A 32 -2.13 10.51 -4.17
CA SER A 32 -1.43 11.34 -3.19
C SER A 32 -0.23 12.09 -3.79
N ARG A 33 0.43 11.49 -4.79
CA ARG A 33 1.75 11.91 -5.32
C ARG A 33 2.79 12.19 -4.22
N ASP A 34 2.62 11.55 -3.06
CA ASP A 34 3.42 11.77 -1.86
C ASP A 34 4.27 10.52 -1.56
N PRO A 35 5.61 10.60 -1.66
CA PRO A 35 6.49 9.47 -1.40
C PRO A 35 6.33 8.85 0.00
N PHE A 36 5.99 9.66 1.01
CA PHE A 36 5.76 9.15 2.36
C PHE A 36 4.46 8.36 2.43
N CYS A 37 3.37 8.86 1.83
CA CYS A 37 2.12 8.09 1.76
C CYS A 37 2.30 6.77 1.00
N VAL A 38 3.05 6.78 -0.11
CA VAL A 38 3.36 5.57 -0.87
C VAL A 38 4.16 4.58 -0.04
N LEU A 39 5.20 5.04 0.67
CA LEU A 39 6.00 4.19 1.55
C LEU A 39 5.14 3.53 2.64
N ILE A 40 4.33 4.31 3.35
CA ILE A 40 3.49 3.79 4.43
C ILE A 40 2.44 2.80 3.87
N ALA A 41 1.79 3.11 2.75
CA ALA A 41 0.85 2.20 2.11
C ALA A 41 1.53 0.89 1.68
N CYS A 42 2.77 0.95 1.18
CA CYS A 42 3.57 -0.22 0.84
C CYS A 42 3.90 -1.07 2.08
N VAL A 43 4.33 -0.46 3.19
CA VAL A 43 4.61 -1.19 4.44
C VAL A 43 3.35 -1.90 4.96
N LEU A 44 2.20 -1.22 4.92
CA LEU A 44 0.93 -1.80 5.36
C LEU A 44 0.48 -2.95 4.43
N SER A 45 0.67 -2.85 3.11
CA SER A 45 0.20 -3.84 2.13
C SER A 45 0.87 -5.22 2.27
N LEU A 46 2.08 -5.30 2.82
CA LEU A 46 2.80 -6.56 2.97
C LEU A 46 1.96 -7.58 3.74
N ARG A 47 1.62 -8.72 3.10
CA ARG A 47 0.75 -9.78 3.67
C ARG A 47 -0.65 -9.31 4.08
N THR A 48 -1.16 -8.22 3.51
CA THR A 48 -2.47 -7.64 3.84
C THR A 48 -3.27 -7.39 2.56
N LYS A 49 -4.57 -7.69 2.56
CA LYS A 49 -5.43 -7.49 1.37
C LYS A 49 -5.53 -6.01 1.01
N ASP A 50 -5.70 -5.71 -0.27
CA ASP A 50 -5.80 -4.33 -0.77
C ASP A 50 -6.92 -3.53 -0.10
N LYS A 51 -8.11 -4.12 0.06
CA LYS A 51 -9.24 -3.47 0.74
C LYS A 51 -8.88 -3.04 2.17
N THR A 52 -8.27 -3.93 2.94
CA THR A 52 -7.82 -3.67 4.32
C THR A 52 -6.75 -2.59 4.33
N THR A 53 -5.74 -2.70 3.45
CA THR A 53 -4.69 -1.69 3.31
C THR A 53 -5.26 -0.31 2.99
N ALA A 54 -6.25 -0.23 2.11
CA ALA A 54 -6.90 1.02 1.70
C ALA A 54 -7.65 1.70 2.85
N GLU A 55 -8.42 0.92 3.61
CA GLU A 55 -9.18 1.42 4.77
C GLU A 55 -8.23 1.86 5.88
N ASP A 56 -7.22 1.05 6.19
CA ASP A 56 -6.31 1.26 7.31
C ASP A 56 -5.32 2.40 7.04
N SER A 57 -4.82 2.52 5.80
CA SER A 57 -4.00 3.66 5.38
C SER A 57 -4.78 4.96 5.48
N ARG A 58 -6.05 4.99 5.06
CA ARG A 58 -6.92 6.18 5.20
C ARG A 58 -7.11 6.56 6.66
N ARG A 59 -7.38 5.60 7.55
CA ARG A 59 -7.50 5.86 9.00
C ARG A 59 -6.21 6.42 9.58
N LEU A 60 -5.05 5.86 9.22
CA LEU A 60 -3.76 6.33 9.72
C LEU A 60 -3.42 7.73 9.20
N PHE A 61 -3.64 8.00 7.91
CA PHE A 61 -3.36 9.31 7.30
C PHE A 61 -4.30 10.42 7.79
N ALA A 62 -5.52 10.08 8.20
CA ALA A 62 -6.41 11.01 8.89
C ALA A 62 -5.86 11.45 10.26
N LEU A 63 -5.01 10.64 10.90
CA LEU A 63 -4.32 10.99 12.13
C LEU A 63 -3.01 11.74 11.87
N ALA A 64 -2.21 11.25 10.92
CA ALA A 64 -0.95 11.87 10.53
C ALA A 64 -0.56 11.49 9.10
N ARG A 65 -0.47 12.49 8.22
CA ARG A 65 -0.06 12.31 6.82
C ARG A 65 1.40 12.72 6.55
N LEU A 66 2.12 13.23 7.55
CA LEU A 66 3.52 13.68 7.41
C LEU A 66 4.43 12.92 8.38
N PRO A 67 5.71 12.70 8.04
CA PRO A 67 6.65 12.00 8.93
C PRO A 67 6.71 12.63 10.33
N ARG A 68 6.79 13.97 10.38
CA ARG A 68 6.90 14.72 11.65
C ARG A 68 5.65 14.62 12.52
N THR A 69 4.47 14.47 11.93
CA THR A 69 3.23 14.30 12.71
C THR A 69 3.02 12.84 13.09
N MET A 70 3.45 11.89 12.25
CA MET A 70 3.40 10.45 12.54
C MET A 70 4.25 10.11 13.76
N LEU A 71 5.47 10.63 13.84
CA LEU A 71 6.38 10.43 14.97
C LEU A 71 5.84 10.93 16.33
N LYS A 72 4.86 11.84 16.30
CA LYS A 72 4.23 12.37 17.53
C LYS A 72 3.05 11.54 17.99
N LEU A 73 2.56 10.60 17.17
CA LEU A 73 1.45 9.74 17.55
C LEU A 73 1.91 8.72 18.61
N PRO A 74 1.15 8.52 19.70
CA PRO A 74 1.40 7.42 20.61
C PRO A 74 1.32 6.08 19.87
N LEU A 75 2.22 5.14 20.16
CA LEU A 75 2.25 3.82 19.53
C LEU A 75 0.88 3.13 19.51
N ARG A 76 0.16 3.15 20.65
CA ARG A 76 -1.19 2.57 20.77
C ARG A 76 -2.21 3.18 19.80
N ARG A 77 -2.04 4.44 19.40
CA ARG A 77 -2.92 5.10 18.42
C ARG A 77 -2.63 4.60 17.01
N ILE A 78 -1.35 4.38 16.67
CA ILE A 78 -0.95 3.81 15.40
C ILE A 78 -1.46 2.36 15.32
N GLU A 79 -1.15 1.52 16.32
CA GLU A 79 -1.61 0.13 16.39
C GLU A 79 -3.13 0.00 16.23
N LYS A 80 -3.91 0.85 16.91
CA LYS A 80 -5.37 0.86 16.78
C LYS A 80 -5.82 1.28 15.39
N ALA A 81 -5.14 2.24 14.75
CA ALA A 81 -5.48 2.69 13.41
C ALA A 81 -5.26 1.61 12.35
N ILE A 82 -4.24 0.76 12.53
CA ILE A 82 -3.84 -0.28 11.58
C ILE A 82 -4.09 -1.71 12.08
N TYR A 83 -4.91 -1.91 13.11
CA TYR A 83 -5.11 -3.21 13.77
C TYR A 83 -5.45 -4.38 12.82
N PRO A 84 -6.30 -4.21 11.78
CA PRO A 84 -6.60 -5.29 10.83
C PRO A 84 -5.44 -5.66 9.89
N VAL A 85 -4.38 -4.85 9.83
CA VAL A 85 -3.18 -5.13 9.03
C VAL A 85 -2.42 -6.33 9.60
N GLY A 86 -1.96 -7.22 8.73
CA GLY A 86 -1.11 -8.34 9.14
C GLY A 86 0.19 -7.83 9.78
N PHE A 87 0.56 -8.39 10.93
CA PHE A 87 1.73 -7.98 11.72
C PHE A 87 1.70 -6.51 12.19
N TYR A 88 0.50 -5.95 12.46
CA TYR A 88 0.34 -4.52 12.80
C TYR A 88 1.26 -4.02 13.92
N ARG A 89 1.58 -4.83 14.93
CA ARG A 89 2.50 -4.44 16.02
C ARG A 89 3.92 -4.15 15.55
N ASN A 90 4.41 -4.89 14.55
CA ASN A 90 5.75 -4.68 13.98
C ASN A 90 5.76 -3.55 12.95
N LYS A 91 4.59 -3.16 12.44
CA LYS A 91 4.43 -2.11 11.42
C LYS A 91 4.08 -0.75 12.02
N ALA A 92 3.61 -0.71 13.27
CA ALA A 92 3.28 0.51 14.01
C ALA A 92 4.56 1.18 14.54
#